data_AF-A0A7V4MIY5-F1
#
_entry.id   AF-A0A7V4MIY5-F1
#
_cell.length_a   1.000
_cell.length_b   1.000
_cell.length_c   1.000
_cell.angle_alpha   90.00
_cell.angle_beta   90.00
_cell.angle_gamma   90.00
#
_symmetry.space_group_name_H-M   'P 1'
#
loop_
_entity.id
_entity.type
_entity.pdbx_description
1 polymer ?
#
loop_
_entity_poly.entity_id
_entity_poly.type
_entity_poly.pdbx_seq_one_letter_code
_entity_poly.pdbx_strand_id
1 'polypeptide(L)'
;MVSFKANKILLDNAAIAQELKGARLKKGLSILEAGLEAGLNHNYIRTMESGRFSELPAGLYQKKYLKEYAMFLGLPYKKYVDCLEESGFLGSTSKKQLFSQRIVKSKALIIPRLLKNLLIFGIVLVCFSYLYNQFERAVTPPDLSVVNPGENLITSNKSILIAGTTEAETQIEINGLEVLSDSA
;
A
#
# COMPACT_ATOMS: atom_id res chain seq x y z
N MET A 1 46.28 59.20 -1.31
CA MET A 1 45.44 58.41 -0.38
C MET A 1 44.74 57.35 -1.20
N VAL A 2 45.10 56.07 -1.03
CA VAL A 2 44.45 54.98 -1.77
C VAL A 2 43.08 54.74 -1.14
N SER A 3 42.01 54.97 -1.90
CA SER A 3 40.64 54.77 -1.42
C SER A 3 40.29 53.29 -1.53
N PHE A 4 40.16 52.61 -0.38
CA PHE A 4 39.70 51.23 -0.33
C PHE A 4 38.17 51.21 -0.47
N LYS A 5 37.68 50.66 -1.59
CA LYS A 5 36.26 50.36 -1.79
C LYS A 5 35.94 49.04 -1.10
N ALA A 6 35.31 49.11 0.07
CA ALA A 6 34.82 47.92 0.75
C ALA A 6 33.68 47.29 -0.07
N ASN A 7 34.00 46.23 -0.82
CA ASN A 7 32.98 45.40 -1.44
C ASN A 7 32.37 44.52 -0.34
N LYS A 8 31.05 44.58 -0.20
CA LYS A 8 30.29 43.74 0.72
C LYS A 8 30.53 42.29 0.28
N ILE A 9 31.31 41.53 1.05
CA ILE A 9 31.47 40.09 0.82
C ILE A 9 30.08 39.50 1.05
N LEU A 10 29.39 39.16 -0.03
CA LEU A 10 28.17 38.37 0.05
C LEU A 10 28.56 37.09 0.79
N LEU A 11 27.80 36.73 1.82
CA LEU A 11 28.03 35.53 2.61
C LEU A 11 27.69 34.34 1.70
N ASP A 12 28.62 33.99 0.81
CA ASP A 12 28.39 32.91 -0.13
C ASP A 12 28.33 31.59 0.62
N ASN A 13 27.64 30.61 0.04
CA ASN A 13 27.55 29.25 0.54
C ASN A 13 28.94 28.70 0.93
N ALA A 14 29.95 28.94 0.07
CA ALA A 14 31.33 28.53 0.34
C ALA A 14 31.92 29.17 1.62
N ALA A 15 31.59 30.44 1.89
CA ALA A 15 32.06 31.14 3.09
C ALA A 15 31.42 30.55 4.36
N ILE A 16 30.12 30.22 4.31
CA ILE A 16 29.41 29.57 5.41
C ILE A 16 30.01 28.17 5.68
N ALA A 17 30.25 27.39 4.63
CA ALA A 17 30.85 26.07 4.74
C ALA A 17 32.25 26.12 5.38
N GLN A 18 33.07 27.10 4.98
CA GLN A 18 34.39 27.33 5.57
C GLN A 18 34.31 27.76 7.04
N GLU A 19 33.34 28.60 7.40
CA GLU A 19 33.14 29.05 8.77
C GLU A 19 32.72 27.90 9.69
N LEU A 20 31.79 27.05 9.24
CA LEU A 20 31.38 25.83 9.95
C LEU A 20 32.58 24.90 10.17
N LYS A 21 33.34 24.61 9.12
CA LYS A 21 34.54 23.78 9.20
C LYS A 21 35.59 24.36 10.13
N GLY A 22 35.82 25.67 10.04
CA GLY A 22 36.76 26.39 10.89
C GLY A 22 36.37 26.33 12.36
N ALA A 23 35.07 26.48 12.68
CA ALA A 23 34.58 26.38 14.05
C ALA A 23 34.70 24.96 14.61
N ARG A 24 34.44 23.91 13.81
CA ARG A 24 34.69 22.52 14.24
C ARG A 24 36.17 22.29 14.56
N LEU A 25 37.06 22.73 13.66
CA LEU A 25 38.50 22.57 13.84
C LEU A 25 39.02 23.35 15.05
N LYS A 26 38.47 24.53 15.35
CA LYS A 26 38.78 25.30 16.57
C LYS A 26 38.38 24.55 17.85
N LYS A 27 37.35 23.71 17.80
CA LYS A 27 36.97 22.81 18.89
C LYS A 27 37.82 21.54 18.97
N GLY A 28 38.74 21.31 18.03
CA GLY A 28 39.59 20.12 17.98
C GLY A 28 38.87 18.83 17.60
N LEU A 29 37.62 18.92 17.10
CA LEU A 29 36.79 17.76 16.83
C LEU A 29 36.98 17.23 15.41
N SER A 30 37.04 15.92 15.24
CA SER A 30 36.88 15.26 13.95
C SER A 30 35.42 15.35 13.46
N ILE A 31 35.19 15.05 12.18
CA ILE A 31 33.82 15.02 11.62
C ILE A 31 32.96 13.94 12.31
N LEU A 32 33.58 12.80 12.69
CA LEU A 32 32.89 11.71 13.36
C LEU A 32 32.49 12.09 14.79
N GLU A 33 33.42 12.66 15.56
CA GLU A 33 33.17 13.14 16.92
C GLU A 33 32.11 14.26 16.94
N ALA A 34 32.25 15.24 16.05
CA ALA A 34 31.26 16.30 15.90
C ALA A 34 29.87 15.75 15.52
N GLY A 35 29.80 14.66 14.75
CA GLY A 35 28.56 13.97 14.43
C GLY A 35 27.92 13.31 15.65
N LEU A 36 28.73 12.59 16.44
CA LEU A 36 28.27 11.94 17.66
C LEU A 36 27.79 12.96 18.70
N GLU A 37 28.55 14.03 18.94
CA GLU A 37 28.22 15.04 19.93
C GLU A 37 27.05 15.94 19.51
N ALA A 38 26.97 16.32 18.23
CA ALA A 38 25.87 17.14 17.73
C ALA A 38 24.58 16.31 17.50
N GLY A 39 24.64 14.98 17.58
CA GLY A 39 23.51 14.10 17.23
C GLY A 39 23.18 14.11 15.72
N LEU A 40 24.19 14.38 14.88
CA LEU A 40 24.04 14.53 13.43
C LEU A 40 24.80 13.44 12.68
N ASN A 41 24.27 13.02 11.54
CA ASN A 41 25.00 12.10 10.67
C ASN A 41 26.29 12.79 10.15
N HIS A 42 27.43 12.15 10.34
CA HIS A 42 28.75 12.64 9.89
C HIS A 42 28.79 12.97 8.39
N ASN A 43 28.00 12.27 7.57
CA ASN A 43 27.87 12.58 6.14
C ASN A 43 27.24 13.95 5.91
N TYR A 44 26.25 14.34 6.71
CA TYR A 44 25.62 15.65 6.60
C TYR A 44 26.56 16.77 7.04
N ILE A 45 27.35 16.55 8.09
CA ILE A 45 28.41 17.49 8.49
C ILE A 45 29.40 17.68 7.35
N ARG A 46 29.87 16.59 6.74
CA ARG A 46 30.77 16.65 5.58
C ARG A 46 30.15 17.43 4.42
N THR A 47 28.87 17.17 4.11
CA THR A 47 28.14 17.87 3.06
C THR A 47 28.06 19.37 3.34
N MET A 48 27.71 19.78 4.57
CA MET A 48 27.65 21.19 4.98
C MET A 48 29.03 21.87 4.91
N GLU A 49 30.08 21.24 5.41
CA GLU A 49 31.45 21.77 5.35
C GLU A 49 32.05 21.80 3.93
N SER A 50 31.44 21.08 2.99
CA SER A 50 31.81 21.09 1.57
C SER A 50 31.00 22.08 0.72
N GLY A 51 30.07 22.82 1.34
CA GLY A 51 29.19 23.78 0.63
C GLY A 51 28.11 23.12 -0.24
N ARG A 52 27.91 21.82 -0.13
CA ARG A 52 26.93 21.07 -0.92
C ARG A 52 25.57 21.00 -0.22
N PHE A 53 25.05 22.14 0.25
CA PHE A 53 23.78 22.19 1.00
C PHE A 53 22.58 21.61 0.23
N SER A 54 22.61 21.63 -1.10
CA SER A 54 21.60 21.01 -1.97
C SER A 54 21.53 19.48 -1.86
N GLU A 55 22.62 18.82 -1.44
CA GLU A 55 22.67 17.35 -1.26
C GLU A 55 22.12 16.90 0.10
N LEU A 56 21.83 17.83 1.01
CA LEU A 56 21.19 17.50 2.29
C LEU A 56 19.76 16.99 2.05
N PRO A 57 19.24 16.11 2.93
CA PRO A 57 17.89 15.57 2.79
C PRO A 57 16.85 16.66 2.53
N ALA A 58 16.14 16.53 1.41
CA ALA A 58 15.26 17.57 0.88
C ALA A 58 14.13 17.97 1.87
N GLY A 59 13.81 19.27 1.88
CA GLY A 59 12.68 19.85 2.63
C GLY A 59 13.10 20.58 3.92
N LEU A 60 12.19 20.59 4.90
CA LEU A 60 12.36 21.28 6.20
C LEU A 60 13.59 20.83 7.01
N TYR A 61 14.16 19.68 6.68
CA TYR A 61 15.29 19.09 7.39
C TYR A 61 16.62 19.79 7.11
N GLN A 62 16.83 20.38 5.92
CA GLN A 62 18.09 21.08 5.60
C GLN A 62 18.33 22.27 6.54
N LYS A 63 17.28 23.07 6.79
CA LYS A 63 17.30 24.19 7.73
C LYS A 63 17.56 23.72 9.16
N LYS A 64 16.90 22.62 9.56
CA LYS A 64 17.05 22.02 10.88
C LYS A 64 18.50 21.56 11.13
N TYR A 65 19.10 20.83 10.19
CA TYR A 65 20.47 20.33 10.33
C TYR A 65 21.49 21.46 10.41
N LEU A 66 21.37 22.48 9.56
CA LEU A 66 22.23 23.65 9.62
C LEU A 66 22.08 24.38 10.95
N LYS A 67 20.85 24.54 11.43
CA LYS A 67 20.57 25.15 12.74
C LYS A 67 21.20 24.36 13.87
N GLU A 68 20.96 23.05 13.95
CA GLU A 68 21.50 22.18 15.00
C GLU A 68 23.02 22.21 15.01
N TYR A 69 23.64 22.14 13.82
CA TYR A 69 25.10 22.15 13.71
C TYR A 69 25.71 23.51 14.08
N ALA A 70 25.14 24.62 13.59
CA ALA A 70 25.60 25.95 13.93
C ALA A 70 25.42 26.26 15.43
N MET A 71 24.29 25.83 16.03
CA MET A 71 24.07 25.93 17.48
C MET A 71 25.10 25.13 18.26
N PHE A 72 25.38 23.89 17.85
CA PHE A 72 26.42 23.05 18.46
C PHE A 72 27.80 23.72 18.39
N LEU A 73 28.13 24.37 17.27
CA LEU A 73 29.39 25.09 17.09
C LEU A 73 29.44 26.45 17.80
N GLY A 74 28.33 26.93 18.36
CA GLY A 74 28.24 28.24 19.02
C GLY A 74 28.20 29.42 18.03
N LEU A 75 27.78 29.18 16.79
CA LEU A 75 27.73 30.17 15.73
C LEU A 75 26.32 30.77 15.55
N PRO A 76 26.20 32.01 15.02
CA PRO A 76 24.91 32.68 14.82
C PRO A 76 24.10 32.06 13.67
N TYR A 77 23.41 30.96 13.94
CA TYR A 77 22.68 30.16 12.94
C TYR A 77 21.70 30.98 12.09
N LYS A 78 21.04 31.99 12.67
CA LYS A 78 20.00 32.79 11.98
C LYS A 78 20.55 33.46 10.72
N LYS A 79 21.76 34.04 10.82
CA LYS A 79 22.43 34.70 9.69
C LYS A 79 22.73 33.74 8.54
N TYR A 80 23.12 32.51 8.84
CA TYR A 80 23.44 31.51 7.81
C TYR A 80 22.19 30.93 7.16
N VAL A 81 21.15 30.67 7.95
CA VAL A 81 19.86 30.18 7.45
C VAL A 81 19.25 31.23 6.52
N ASP A 82 19.16 32.49 6.96
CA ASP A 82 18.60 33.58 6.14
C ASP A 82 19.37 33.75 4.82
N CYS A 83 20.70 33.70 4.87
CA CYS A 83 21.53 33.85 3.67
C CYS A 83 21.43 32.66 2.70
N LEU A 84 21.34 31.43 3.21
CA LEU A 84 21.17 30.24 2.37
C LEU A 84 19.73 30.08 1.83
N GLU A 85 18.75 30.70 2.48
CA GLU A 85 17.38 30.83 1.97
C GLU A 85 17.31 31.85 0.82
N GLU A 86 17.93 33.02 0.97
CA GLU A 86 18.00 34.05 -0.08
C GLU A 86 18.69 33.55 -1.36
N SER A 87 19.71 32.70 -1.20
CA SER A 87 20.46 32.10 -2.32
C SER A 87 19.80 30.83 -2.90
N GLY A 88 18.66 30.39 -2.36
CA GLY A 88 17.88 29.27 -2.89
C GLY A 88 18.47 27.87 -2.66
N PHE A 89 19.55 27.76 -1.86
CA PHE A 89 20.19 26.48 -1.53
C PHE A 89 19.43 25.69 -0.47
N LEU A 90 18.70 26.37 0.42
CA LEU A 90 17.75 25.74 1.33
C LEU A 90 16.40 25.72 0.62
N GLY A 91 15.89 24.52 0.35
CA GLY A 91 14.68 24.29 -0.43
C GLY A 91 13.57 25.29 -0.07
N SER A 92 13.09 25.99 -1.10
CA SER A 92 12.09 27.04 -1.03
C SER A 92 10.98 26.70 -0.05
N THR A 93 10.68 27.67 0.83
CA THR A 93 9.46 27.74 1.64
C THR A 93 8.24 27.92 0.74
N SER A 94 8.02 27.02 -0.22
CA SER A 94 6.70 26.84 -0.79
C SER A 94 5.87 26.16 0.30
N LYS A 95 5.05 26.97 0.98
CA LYS A 95 3.94 26.54 1.84
C LYS A 95 3.00 25.51 1.17
N LYS A 96 3.24 25.10 -0.08
CA LYS A 96 2.50 24.05 -0.81
C LYS A 96 3.22 22.69 -0.92
N GLN A 97 4.41 22.49 -0.35
CA GLN A 97 5.11 21.19 -0.44
C GLN A 97 5.49 20.58 0.91
N LEU A 98 4.66 20.76 1.94
CA LEU A 98 4.72 19.99 3.19
C LEU A 98 4.48 18.48 3.01
N PHE A 99 4.22 18.00 1.79
CA PHE A 99 4.01 16.60 1.45
C PHE A 99 4.67 16.17 0.12
N SER A 100 5.94 16.54 -0.15
CA SER A 100 6.66 15.98 -1.30
C SER A 100 8.00 15.34 -0.95
N GLN A 101 8.01 14.52 0.10
CA GLN A 101 8.60 13.19 -0.06
C GLN A 101 7.47 12.23 -0.41
N ARG A 102 6.90 12.40 -1.61
CA ARG A 102 6.36 11.21 -2.27
C ARG A 102 7.59 10.45 -2.68
N ILE A 103 8.02 9.55 -1.79
CA ILE A 103 8.82 8.41 -2.20
C ILE A 103 8.07 7.87 -3.41
N VAL A 104 8.61 8.04 -4.61
CA VAL A 104 8.19 7.22 -5.75
C VAL A 104 8.78 5.84 -5.46
N LYS A 105 8.34 5.23 -4.36
CA LYS A 105 8.25 3.80 -4.27
C LYS A 105 7.19 3.52 -5.30
N SER A 106 7.65 3.13 -6.48
CA SER A 106 6.82 2.49 -7.48
C SER A 106 5.85 1.60 -6.70
N LYS A 107 4.56 1.96 -6.71
CA LYS A 107 3.51 1.11 -6.12
C LYS A 107 3.28 -0.13 -7.01
N ALA A 108 4.33 -0.63 -7.67
CA ALA A 108 4.34 -1.83 -8.48
C ALA A 108 4.74 -3.09 -7.68
N LEU A 109 4.99 -2.96 -6.37
CA LEU A 109 5.39 -4.09 -5.51
C LEU A 109 4.23 -4.79 -4.79
N ILE A 110 3.00 -4.26 -4.85
CA ILE A 110 1.79 -4.89 -4.27
C ILE A 110 0.88 -5.47 -5.36
N ILE A 111 0.95 -4.95 -6.58
CA ILE A 111 0.20 -5.40 -7.76
C ILE A 111 0.40 -6.90 -8.08
N PRO A 112 1.63 -7.46 -8.09
CA PRO A 112 1.81 -8.87 -8.45
C PRO A 112 1.23 -9.83 -7.41
N ARG A 113 1.21 -9.45 -6.12
CA ARG A 113 0.66 -10.28 -5.04
C ARG A 113 -0.87 -10.31 -5.07
N LEU A 114 -1.50 -9.14 -5.29
CA LEU A 114 -2.94 -9.04 -5.39
C LEU A 114 -3.46 -9.75 -6.65
N LEU A 115 -2.77 -9.60 -7.78
CA LEU A 115 -3.14 -10.25 -9.04
C LEU A 115 -3.03 -11.78 -8.95
N LYS A 116 -1.99 -12.31 -8.29
CA LYS A 116 -1.86 -13.75 -8.04
C LYS A 116 -3.02 -14.28 -7.18
N ASN A 117 -3.35 -13.59 -6.08
CA ASN A 117 -4.44 -14.01 -5.21
C ASN A 117 -5.80 -13.92 -5.92
N LEU A 118 -6.02 -12.88 -6.73
CA LEU A 118 -7.23 -12.70 -7.52
C LEU A 118 -7.38 -13.76 -8.62
N LEU A 119 -6.27 -14.17 -9.26
CA LEU A 119 -6.26 -15.25 -10.25
C LEU A 119 -6.58 -16.61 -9.62
N ILE A 120 -5.99 -16.92 -8.45
CA ILE A 120 -6.33 -18.13 -7.68
C ILE A 120 -7.81 -18.12 -7.30
N PHE A 121 -8.30 -17.01 -6.77
CA PHE A 121 -9.72 -16.86 -6.42
C PHE A 121 -10.63 -17.04 -7.63
N GLY A 122 -10.26 -16.47 -8.78
CA GLY A 122 -10.99 -16.63 -10.04
C GLY A 122 -11.07 -18.09 -10.51
N ILE A 123 -9.97 -18.84 -10.45
CA ILE A 123 -9.96 -20.28 -10.79
C ILE A 123 -10.89 -21.06 -9.88
N VAL A 124 -10.83 -20.79 -8.57
CA VAL A 124 -11.71 -21.43 -7.58
C VAL A 124 -13.18 -21.11 -7.89
N LEU A 125 -13.49 -19.85 -8.22
CA LEU A 125 -14.85 -19.42 -8.57
C LEU A 125 -15.37 -20.08 -9.85
N VAL A 126 -14.52 -20.24 -10.88
CA VAL A 126 -14.87 -20.98 -12.10
C VAL A 126 -15.14 -22.44 -11.78
N CYS A 127 -14.32 -23.07 -10.92
CA CYS A 127 -14.53 -24.45 -10.48
C CYS A 127 -15.87 -24.60 -9.73
N PHE A 128 -16.15 -23.73 -8.76
CA PHE A 128 -17.43 -23.74 -8.05
C PHE A 128 -18.62 -23.45 -8.97
N SER A 129 -18.48 -22.53 -9.92
CA SER A 129 -19.52 -22.24 -10.90
C SER A 129 -19.82 -23.46 -11.78
N TYR A 130 -18.78 -24.18 -12.22
CA TYR A 130 -18.95 -25.44 -12.95
C TYR A 130 -19.68 -26.49 -12.10
N LEU A 131 -19.25 -26.69 -10.85
CA LEU A 131 -19.89 -27.64 -9.93
C LEU A 131 -21.35 -27.26 -9.63
N TYR A 132 -21.64 -25.97 -9.45
CA TYR A 132 -22.99 -25.48 -9.19
C TYR A 132 -23.93 -25.76 -10.38
N ASN A 133 -23.48 -25.49 -11.60
CA ASN A 133 -24.25 -25.82 -12.80
C ASN A 133 -24.46 -27.35 -12.96
N GLN A 134 -23.50 -28.16 -12.51
CA GLN A 134 -23.60 -29.61 -12.58
C GLN A 134 -24.55 -30.17 -11.50
N PHE A 135 -24.63 -29.53 -10.34
CA PHE A 135 -25.47 -29.95 -9.22
C PHE A 135 -26.96 -29.92 -9.57
N GLU A 136 -27.40 -28.89 -10.29
CA GLU A 136 -28.80 -28.77 -10.77
C GLU A 136 -29.25 -29.95 -11.63
N ARG A 137 -28.32 -30.64 -12.32
CA ARG A 137 -28.63 -31.80 -13.17
C ARG A 137 -28.71 -33.13 -12.42
N ALA A 138 -28.18 -33.19 -11.19
CA ALA A 138 -28.07 -34.43 -10.43
C ALA A 138 -29.13 -34.56 -9.32
N VAL A 139 -29.79 -33.46 -8.95
CA VAL A 139 -30.74 -33.39 -7.82
C VAL A 139 -32.15 -33.01 -8.30
N THR A 140 -32.39 -33.02 -9.61
CA THR A 140 -33.76 -32.83 -10.13
C THR A 140 -34.61 -34.05 -9.74
N PRO A 141 -35.77 -33.86 -9.11
CA PRO A 141 -36.66 -34.98 -8.81
C PRO A 141 -37.15 -35.63 -10.12
N PRO A 142 -37.37 -36.95 -10.13
CA PRO A 142 -37.88 -37.65 -11.31
C PRO A 142 -39.31 -37.21 -11.60
N ASP A 143 -39.67 -37.19 -12.88
CA ASP A 143 -41.04 -36.91 -13.29
C ASP A 143 -41.98 -38.05 -12.83
N LEU A 144 -43.13 -37.67 -12.23
CA LEU A 144 -44.18 -38.59 -11.83
C LEU A 144 -45.53 -38.07 -12.29
N SER A 145 -46.22 -38.85 -13.13
CA SER A 145 -47.59 -38.54 -13.56
C SER A 145 -48.54 -39.68 -13.18
N VAL A 146 -49.60 -39.35 -12.45
CA VAL A 146 -50.62 -40.31 -12.03
C VAL A 146 -51.80 -40.21 -13.00
N VAL A 147 -52.10 -41.31 -13.69
CA VAL A 147 -53.21 -41.43 -14.64
C VAL A 147 -54.48 -41.93 -13.94
N ASN A 148 -54.33 -42.77 -12.92
CA ASN A 148 -55.41 -43.31 -12.11
C ASN A 148 -54.95 -43.53 -10.67
N PRO A 149 -55.77 -43.25 -9.64
CA PRO A 149 -57.14 -42.73 -9.71
C PRO A 149 -57.23 -41.24 -10.04
N GLY A 150 -58.41 -40.79 -10.48
CA GLY A 150 -58.67 -39.36 -10.64
C GLY A 150 -58.59 -38.62 -9.31
N GLU A 151 -58.30 -37.31 -9.37
CA GLU A 151 -58.22 -36.48 -8.16
C GLU A 151 -59.48 -36.61 -7.31
N ASN A 152 -59.29 -36.76 -5.99
CA ASN A 152 -60.37 -36.86 -5.01
C ASN A 152 -61.37 -38.02 -5.23
N LEU A 153 -60.93 -39.17 -5.77
CA LEU A 153 -61.77 -40.36 -5.87
C LEU A 153 -62.29 -40.82 -4.49
N ILE A 154 -63.62 -40.80 -4.31
CA ILE A 154 -64.30 -41.42 -3.17
C ILE A 154 -64.83 -42.78 -3.63
N THR A 155 -64.39 -43.86 -3.00
CA THR A 155 -64.86 -45.21 -3.32
C THR A 155 -65.10 -46.03 -2.05
N SER A 156 -66.06 -46.95 -2.11
CA SER A 156 -66.30 -47.95 -1.05
C SER A 156 -65.59 -49.28 -1.33
N ASN A 157 -64.87 -49.38 -2.44
CA ASN A 157 -64.10 -50.58 -2.79
C ASN A 157 -62.84 -50.70 -1.92
N LYS A 158 -62.48 -51.93 -1.55
CA LYS A 158 -61.29 -52.23 -0.73
C LYS A 158 -59.99 -52.30 -1.53
N SER A 159 -60.06 -52.19 -2.86
CA SER A 159 -58.92 -52.19 -3.78
C SER A 159 -59.11 -51.09 -4.83
N ILE A 160 -57.99 -50.50 -5.23
CA ILE A 160 -57.93 -49.43 -6.23
C ILE A 160 -56.75 -49.74 -7.15
N LEU A 161 -56.95 -49.61 -8.45
CA LEU A 161 -55.88 -49.70 -9.44
C LEU A 161 -55.15 -48.36 -9.47
N ILE A 162 -53.85 -48.37 -9.24
CA ILE A 162 -53.00 -47.18 -9.34
C ILE A 162 -52.20 -47.34 -10.62
N ALA A 163 -52.33 -46.38 -11.53
CA ALA A 163 -51.66 -46.40 -12.82
C ALA A 163 -51.06 -45.01 -13.10
N GLY A 164 -49.84 -44.99 -13.60
CA GLY A 164 -49.10 -43.76 -13.87
C GLY A 164 -47.82 -44.05 -14.63
N THR A 165 -47.08 -42.99 -14.92
CA THR A 165 -45.76 -43.06 -15.54
C THR A 165 -44.74 -42.33 -14.67
N THR A 166 -43.55 -42.90 -14.58
CA THR A 166 -42.40 -42.26 -13.92
C THR A 166 -41.12 -42.70 -14.62
N GLU A 167 -40.00 -42.07 -14.28
CA GLU A 167 -38.69 -42.42 -14.82
C GLU A 167 -38.23 -43.80 -14.33
N ALA A 168 -37.45 -44.49 -15.17
CA ALA A 168 -36.90 -45.79 -14.83
C ALA A 168 -36.04 -45.71 -13.55
N GLU A 169 -36.08 -46.76 -12.74
CA GLU A 169 -35.32 -46.85 -11.48
C GLU A 169 -35.72 -45.83 -10.39
N THR A 170 -36.88 -45.16 -10.55
CA THR A 170 -37.47 -44.30 -9.51
C THR A 170 -38.06 -45.13 -8.38
N GLN A 171 -37.75 -44.76 -7.12
CA GLN A 171 -38.39 -45.33 -5.94
C GLN A 171 -39.80 -44.74 -5.78
N ILE A 172 -40.83 -45.61 -5.75
CA ILE A 172 -42.23 -45.20 -5.62
C ILE A 172 -42.73 -45.59 -4.22
N GLU A 173 -43.45 -44.68 -3.57
CA GLU A 173 -44.05 -44.92 -2.26
C GLU A 173 -45.56 -44.68 -2.28
N ILE A 174 -46.32 -45.59 -1.66
CA ILE A 174 -47.75 -45.41 -1.38
C ILE A 174 -47.91 -45.37 0.13
N ASN A 175 -48.37 -44.24 0.66
CA ASN A 175 -48.49 -44.01 2.12
C ASN A 175 -47.18 -44.27 2.89
N GLY A 176 -46.02 -43.98 2.28
CA GLY A 176 -44.69 -44.19 2.87
C GLY A 176 -44.21 -45.64 2.86
N LEU A 177 -44.92 -46.54 2.18
CA LEU A 177 -44.45 -47.90 1.91
C LEU A 177 -43.97 -47.99 0.47
N GLU A 178 -42.73 -48.44 0.29
CA GLU A 178 -42.12 -48.65 -1.02
C GLU A 178 -42.87 -49.73 -1.81
N VAL A 179 -43.14 -49.44 -3.08
CA VAL A 179 -43.82 -50.34 -4.01
C VAL A 179 -43.02 -50.48 -5.30
N LEU A 180 -43.03 -51.68 -5.86
CA LEU A 180 -42.35 -51.98 -7.12
C LEU A 180 -43.24 -51.54 -8.28
N SER A 181 -42.64 -50.93 -9.30
CA SER A 181 -43.30 -50.69 -10.57
C SER A 181 -43.41 -51.98 -11.37
N ASP A 182 -44.50 -52.13 -12.12
CA ASP A 182 -44.65 -53.21 -13.08
C ASP A 182 -43.68 -52.95 -14.26
N SER A 183 -42.53 -53.62 -14.26
CA SER A 183 -41.52 -53.53 -15.32
C SER A 183 -42.13 -53.81 -16.70
N ALA A 184 -41.87 -52.93 -17.67
CA ALA A 184 -41.94 -53.28 -19.09
C ALA A 184 -40.62 -53.89 -19.54
#